data_AF-A0A1V1UE43-F1
#
_entry.id   AF-A0A1V1UE43-F1
#
_cell.length_a   1.000
_cell.length_b   1.000
_cell.length_c   1.000
_cell.angle_alpha   90.00
_cell.angle_beta   90.00
_cell.angle_gamma   90.00
#
_symmetry.space_group_name_H-M   'P 1'
#
loop_
_entity.id
_entity.type
_entity.pdbx_description
1 polymer ?
#
loop_
_entity_poly.entity_id
_entity_poly.type
_entity_poly.pdbx_seq_one_letter_code
_entity_poly.pdbx_strand_id
1 'polypeptide(L)'
;MMRQPDHLSPETWLAQFLDSPEARRGGVVKRQIRDVERIAGRDKFLHEVERRGFQVIENGRHFVVFCNSTPLRRVQGPRDLQIPWPSRLQAAWNAVSKPR
;
A
#
# COMPACT_ATOMS: atom_id res chain seq x y z
N MET A 1 -6.35 -15.49 -19.72
CA MET A 1 -6.92 -16.31 -18.62
C MET A 1 -5.75 -16.68 -17.70
N MET A 2 -5.52 -15.92 -16.61
CA MET A 2 -4.40 -16.21 -15.70
C MET A 2 -4.86 -17.27 -14.70
N ARG A 3 -4.30 -18.47 -14.84
CA ARG A 3 -4.48 -19.63 -13.96
C ARG A 3 -4.00 -19.26 -12.56
N GLN A 4 -4.95 -19.04 -11.65
CA GLN A 4 -4.67 -18.93 -10.22
C GLN A 4 -4.09 -20.26 -9.72
N PRO A 5 -3.14 -20.27 -8.78
CA PRO A 5 -2.77 -21.51 -8.10
C PRO A 5 -3.99 -21.99 -7.30
N ASP A 6 -4.45 -23.20 -7.59
CA ASP A 6 -5.71 -23.77 -7.13
C ASP A 6 -5.79 -24.09 -5.62
N HIS A 7 -4.78 -23.78 -4.79
CA HIS A 7 -4.71 -24.33 -3.41
C HIS A 7 -4.14 -23.41 -2.32
N LEU A 8 -4.22 -22.08 -2.46
CA LEU A 8 -3.90 -21.22 -1.31
C LEU A 8 -5.15 -20.99 -0.46
N SER A 9 -5.20 -21.61 0.72
CA SER A 9 -6.27 -21.31 1.68
C SER A 9 -6.26 -19.80 2.03
N PRO A 10 -7.41 -19.20 2.35
CA PRO A 10 -7.49 -17.83 2.87
C PRO A 10 -6.41 -17.51 3.92
N GLU A 11 -6.21 -18.43 4.85
CA GLU A 11 -5.29 -18.32 5.97
C GLU A 11 -3.84 -18.34 5.51
N THR A 12 -3.49 -19.26 4.60
CA THR A 12 -2.14 -19.34 4.01
C THR A 12 -1.83 -18.09 3.21
N TRP A 13 -2.80 -17.57 2.46
CA TRP A 13 -2.64 -16.33 1.70
C TRP A 13 -2.40 -15.12 2.59
N LEU A 14 -3.20 -14.98 3.66
CA LEU A 14 -3.02 -13.93 4.65
C LEU A 14 -1.66 -14.04 5.33
N ALA A 15 -1.26 -15.24 5.76
CA ALA A 15 0.03 -15.48 6.40
C ALA A 15 1.21 -15.12 5.47
N GLN A 16 1.20 -15.57 4.21
CA GLN A 16 2.29 -15.24 3.27
C GLN A 16 2.49 -13.73 3.10
N PHE A 17 1.40 -12.96 3.14
CA PHE A 17 1.45 -11.51 3.00
C PHE A 17 1.82 -10.80 4.32
N LEU A 18 1.15 -11.15 5.42
CA LEU A 18 1.31 -10.51 6.74
C LEU A 18 2.54 -11.01 7.52
N ASP A 19 3.14 -12.14 7.12
CA ASP A 19 4.43 -12.65 7.62
C ASP A 19 5.56 -12.49 6.60
N SER A 20 5.37 -11.68 5.57
CA SER A 20 6.44 -11.37 4.61
C SER A 20 7.68 -10.76 5.30
N PRO A 21 8.89 -10.85 4.72
CA PRO A 21 10.07 -10.23 5.30
C PRO A 21 9.91 -8.72 5.58
N GLU A 22 9.15 -8.02 4.75
CA GLU A 22 8.81 -6.60 4.96
C GLU A 22 7.93 -6.40 6.19
N ALA A 23 6.88 -7.23 6.33
CA ALA A 23 5.99 -7.17 7.47
C ALA A 23 6.72 -7.47 8.79
N ARG A 24 7.60 -8.48 8.81
CA ARG A 24 8.39 -8.84 9.99
C ARG A 24 9.37 -7.76 10.44
N ARG A 25 9.76 -6.85 9.54
CA ARG A 25 10.64 -5.71 9.85
C ARG A 25 9.88 -4.46 10.29
N GLY A 26 8.55 -4.54 10.42
CA GLY A 26 7.73 -3.38 10.75
C GLY A 26 7.39 -2.48 9.55
N GLY A 27 7.60 -2.98 8.33
CA GLY A 27 7.47 -2.23 7.10
C GLY A 27 6.04 -1.96 6.64
N VAL A 28 5.88 -1.67 5.34
CA VAL A 28 4.59 -1.39 4.72
C VAL A 28 4.31 -2.36 3.59
N VAL A 29 3.16 -3.01 3.63
CA VAL A 29 2.74 -3.97 2.62
C VAL A 29 1.41 -3.55 2.01
N LYS A 30 1.23 -3.82 0.72
CA LYS A 30 0.05 -3.37 -0.05
C LYS A 30 -0.63 -4.54 -0.76
N ARG A 31 -1.97 -4.57 -0.77
CA ARG A 31 -2.80 -5.52 -1.53
C ARG A 31 -3.97 -4.83 -2.20
N GLN A 32 -4.45 -5.41 -3.30
CA GLN A 32 -5.69 -4.94 -3.93
C GLN A 32 -6.89 -5.38 -3.10
N ILE A 33 -7.84 -4.48 -2.90
CA ILE A 33 -9.07 -4.75 -2.14
C ILE A 33 -9.82 -5.95 -2.74
N ARG A 34 -9.97 -5.96 -4.08
CA ARG A 34 -10.63 -7.07 -4.79
C ARG A 34 -10.00 -8.45 -4.54
N ASP A 35 -8.68 -8.52 -4.31
CA ASP A 35 -8.01 -9.80 -4.06
C ASP A 35 -8.20 -10.23 -2.61
N VAL A 36 -8.16 -9.30 -1.67
CA VAL A 36 -8.50 -9.56 -0.26
C VAL A 36 -9.92 -10.07 -0.15
N GLU A 37 -10.88 -9.37 -0.74
CA GLU A 37 -12.31 -9.73 -0.68
C GLU A 37 -12.58 -11.09 -1.33
N ARG A 38 -11.95 -11.36 -2.48
CA ARG A 38 -12.15 -12.61 -3.23
C ARG A 38 -11.46 -13.83 -2.61
N ILE A 39 -10.29 -13.67 -2.01
CA ILE A 39 -9.48 -14.79 -1.50
C ILE A 39 -9.73 -15.03 -0.02
N ALA A 40 -9.64 -13.98 0.80
CA ALA A 40 -9.67 -14.11 2.25
C ALA A 40 -10.99 -13.67 2.89
N GLY A 41 -11.72 -12.77 2.22
CA GLY A 41 -12.82 -12.04 2.83
C GLY A 41 -12.31 -10.88 3.67
N ARG A 42 -13.03 -9.76 3.62
CA ARG A 42 -12.65 -8.51 4.27
C ARG A 42 -12.52 -8.65 5.79
N ASP A 43 -13.49 -9.27 6.44
CA ASP A 43 -13.55 -9.34 7.90
C ASP A 43 -12.40 -10.18 8.48
N LYS A 44 -12.12 -11.34 7.87
CA LYS A 44 -10.97 -12.18 8.25
C LYS A 44 -9.64 -11.43 8.10
N PHE A 45 -9.50 -10.67 7.01
CA PHE A 45 -8.31 -9.84 6.79
C PHE A 45 -8.16 -8.76 7.86
N LEU A 46 -9.22 -7.99 8.15
CA LEU A 46 -9.18 -6.93 9.16
C LEU A 46 -8.90 -7.49 10.55
N HIS A 47 -9.54 -8.61 10.91
CA HIS A 47 -9.29 -9.30 12.16
C HIS A 47 -7.83 -9.73 12.30
N GLU A 48 -7.23 -10.32 11.25
CA GLU A 48 -5.84 -10.78 11.30
C GLU A 48 -4.84 -9.62 11.37
N VAL A 49 -5.13 -8.48 10.71
CA VAL A 49 -4.34 -7.25 10.84
C VAL A 49 -4.38 -6.74 12.29
N GLU A 50 -5.58 -6.64 12.87
CA GLU A 50 -5.76 -6.15 14.24
C GLU A 50 -5.10 -7.09 15.27
N ARG A 51 -5.27 -8.40 15.11
CA ARG A 51 -4.66 -9.44 15.97
C ARG A 51 -3.14 -9.33 16.03
N ARG A 52 -2.49 -8.85 14.96
CA ARG A 52 -1.03 -8.65 14.86
C ARG A 52 -0.55 -7.30 15.40
N GLY A 53 -1.45 -6.43 15.84
CA GLY A 53 -1.12 -5.06 16.25
C GLY A 53 -0.72 -4.17 15.06
N PHE A 54 -1.10 -4.55 13.85
CA PHE A 54 -0.86 -3.78 12.64
C PHE A 54 -1.99 -2.76 12.42
N GLN A 55 -1.73 -1.79 11.55
CA GLN A 55 -2.72 -0.80 11.17
C GLN A 55 -2.96 -0.86 9.67
N VAL A 56 -4.21 -0.72 9.22
CA VAL A 56 -4.55 -0.75 7.79
C VAL A 56 -5.36 0.49 7.41
N ILE A 57 -5.06 1.04 6.24
CA ILE A 57 -5.87 2.08 5.60
C ILE A 57 -6.30 1.61 4.20
N GLU A 58 -7.43 2.16 3.76
CA GLU A 58 -7.82 2.10 2.35
C GLU A 58 -7.30 3.31 1.60
N ASN A 59 -6.71 3.08 0.43
CA ASN A 59 -6.29 4.14 -0.48
C ASN A 59 -6.54 3.72 -1.92
N GLY A 60 -7.59 4.29 -2.52
CA GLY A 60 -8.07 3.88 -3.84
C GLY A 60 -8.49 2.41 -3.84
N ARG A 61 -7.89 1.60 -4.71
CA ARG A 61 -8.21 0.15 -4.83
C ARG A 61 -7.36 -0.76 -3.94
N HIS A 62 -6.69 -0.18 -2.94
CA HIS A 62 -5.70 -0.90 -2.16
C HIS A 62 -5.95 -0.79 -0.66
N PHE A 63 -5.69 -1.89 0.02
CA PHE A 63 -5.32 -1.87 1.43
C PHE A 63 -3.81 -1.60 1.54
N VAL A 64 -3.45 -0.66 2.38
CA VAL A 64 -2.07 -0.37 2.79
C VAL A 64 -1.96 -0.71 4.27
N VAL A 65 -1.18 -1.74 4.56
CA VAL A 65 -0.98 -2.25 5.92
C VAL A 65 0.39 -1.77 6.40
N PHE A 66 0.40 -1.07 7.52
CA PHE A 66 1.58 -0.70 8.28
C PHE A 66 1.80 -1.78 9.34
N CYS A 67 2.87 -2.55 9.19
CA CYS A 67 3.13 -3.74 9.99
C CYS A 67 3.74 -3.41 11.36
N ASN A 68 3.26 -2.35 12.00
CA ASN A 68 3.70 -1.87 13.30
C ASN A 68 2.57 -1.07 13.97
N SER A 69 2.75 -0.77 15.25
CA SER A 69 1.79 -0.02 16.08
C SER A 69 2.11 1.48 16.18
N THR A 70 3.00 2.01 15.34
CA THR A 70 3.39 3.43 15.37
C THR A 70 2.23 4.30 14.88
N PRO A 71 1.90 5.42 15.54
CA PRO A 71 0.76 6.25 15.13
C PRO A 71 0.85 6.75 13.69
N LEU A 72 -0.22 6.57 12.92
CA LEU A 72 -0.33 7.10 11.56
C LEU A 72 -0.64 8.60 11.57
N ARG A 73 0.13 9.38 10.81
CA ARG A 73 -0.10 10.81 10.60
C ARG A 73 -0.12 11.12 9.11
N ARG A 74 -1.21 11.75 8.63
CA ARG A 74 -1.25 12.30 7.28
C ARG A 74 -0.41 13.58 7.24
N VAL A 75 0.77 13.49 6.63
CA VAL A 75 1.63 14.66 6.39
C VAL A 75 1.20 15.32 5.08
N GLN A 76 1.13 16.66 5.07
CA GLN A 76 0.88 17.45 3.87
C GLN A 76 2.06 18.41 3.68
N GLY A 77 2.51 18.58 2.43
CA GLY A 77 3.44 19.65 2.09
C GLY A 77 2.74 21.02 2.10
N PRO A 78 3.49 22.13 1.97
CA PRO A 78 2.90 23.45 1.84
C PRO A 78 2.05 23.50 0.56
N ARG A 79 0.84 24.08 0.65
CA ARG A 79 -0.07 24.19 -0.51
C ARG A 79 0.41 25.22 -1.54
N ASP A 80 1.23 26.15 -1.11
CA ASP A 80 1.71 27.34 -1.81
C ASP A 80 3.23 27.38 -1.93
N LEU A 81 3.91 26.23 -1.83
CA LEU A 81 5.36 26.16 -2.03
C LEU A 81 5.69 26.56 -3.48
N GLN A 82 6.12 27.80 -3.67
CA GLN A 82 6.81 28.22 -4.88
C GLN A 82 8.18 27.55 -4.87
N ILE A 83 8.35 26.49 -5.67
CA ILE A 83 9.67 25.89 -5.91
C ILE A 83 10.36 26.76 -6.96
N PRO A 84 11.39 27.56 -6.62
CA PRO A 84 12.17 28.25 -7.63
C PRO A 84 13.01 27.20 -8.34
N TRP A 85 12.56 26.75 -9.51
CA TRP A 85 13.36 25.87 -10.34
C TRP A 85 14.62 26.63 -10.80
N PRO A 86 15.84 26.11 -10.58
CA PRO A 86 17.02 26.61 -11.24
C PRO A 86 16.79 26.55 -12.75
N SER A 87 17.11 27.62 -13.48
CA SER A 87 16.81 27.80 -14.91
C SER A 87 17.20 26.61 -15.80
N ARG A 88 18.28 25.89 -15.44
CA ARG A 88 18.73 24.67 -16.15
C ARG A 88 17.78 23.49 -16.05
N LEU A 89 17.02 23.38 -14.97
CA LEU A 89 16.09 22.27 -14.77
C LEU A 89 14.72 22.61 -15.42
N GLN A 90 14.32 23.89 -15.49
CA GLN A 90 13.01 24.29 -16.04
C GLN A 90 12.82 23.81 -17.49
N ALA A 91 13.88 23.86 -18.30
CA ALA A 91 13.89 23.34 -19.66
C ALA A 91 13.62 21.83 -19.73
N ALA A 92 14.18 21.06 -18.78
CA ALA A 92 13.97 19.62 -18.71
C ALA A 92 12.54 19.27 -18.27
N TRP A 93 11.95 20.04 -17.35
CA TRP A 93 10.55 19.85 -16.95
C TRP A 93 9.58 20.14 -18.10
N ASN A 94 9.78 21.24 -18.83
CA ASN A 94 8.95 21.59 -19.98
C ASN A 94 9.03 20.54 -21.11
N ALA A 95 10.18 19.87 -21.26
CA ALA A 95 10.36 18.80 -22.23
C ALA A 95 9.60 17.51 -21.88
N VAL A 96 9.44 17.20 -20.58
CA VAL A 96 8.78 15.97 -20.10
C VAL A 96 7.30 16.20 -19.75
N SER A 97 6.90 17.44 -19.51
CA SER A 97 5.53 17.81 -19.07
C SER A 97 4.58 18.14 -20.21
N LYS A 98 4.96 17.92 -21.48
CA LYS A 98 4.00 18.03 -22.58
C LYS A 98 2.84 17.05 -22.33
N PRO A 99 1.58 17.51 -22.40
CA PRO A 99 0.45 16.61 -22.26
C PRO A 99 0.47 15.58 -23.39
N ARG A 100 0.08 14.34 -23.08
CA ARG A 100 -0.41 13.40 -24.10
C ARG A 100 -1.78 13.85 -24.58
#